data_AF-A0A662W9J6-F1
#
_entry.id   AF-A0A662W9J6-F1
#
_cell.length_a   1.000
_cell.length_b   1.000
_cell.length_c   1.000
_cell.angle_alpha   90.00
_cell.angle_beta   90.00
_cell.angle_gamma   90.00
#
_symmetry.space_group_name_H-M   'P 1'
#
loop_
_entity.id
_entity.type
_entity.pdbx_description
1 polymer ?
#
loop_
_entity_poly.entity_id
_entity_poly.type
_entity_poly.pdbx_seq_one_letter_code
_entity_poly.pdbx_strand_id
1 'polypeptide(L)' 'MGWLTGVRLALLIFFVLFALIGPIELYLMYYGVRPWRFMEGKQFKLVAKVFLLESYNIAGYYVLGVFLSCIYVIKFSR' A
#
# COMPACT_ATOMS: atom_id res chain seq x y z
N MET A 1 3.24 11.90 23.38
CA MET A 1 4.39 11.43 22.57
C MET A 1 4.16 10.05 21.92
N GLY A 2 3.46 9.09 22.55
CA GLY A 2 3.27 7.74 21.99
C GLY A 2 2.56 7.67 20.62
N TRP A 3 1.61 8.57 20.33
CA TRP A 3 0.91 8.58 19.04
C TRP A 3 1.83 8.90 17.85
N LEU A 4 2.80 9.82 18.02
CA LEU A 4 3.75 10.18 16.98
C LEU A 4 4.69 9.01 16.65
N THR A 5 5.10 8.26 17.68
CA THR A 5 5.87 7.01 17.53
C THR A 5 5.04 5.94 16.80
N GLY A 6 3.75 5.83 17.11
CA GLY A 6 2.82 4.93 16.43
C GLY A 6 2.66 5.24 14.94
N VAL A 7 2.50 6.52 14.57
CA VAL A 7 2.43 6.95 13.16
C VAL A 7 3.72 6.63 12.41
N ARG A 8 4.88 6.92 13.02
CA ARG A 8 6.19 6.62 12.42
C ARG A 8 6.38 5.12 12.22
N LEU A 9 6.02 4.31 13.21
CA LEU A 9 6.10 2.85 13.12
C LEU A 9 5.15 2.32 12.03
N ALA A 10 3.93 2.84 11.95
CA ALA A 10 2.97 2.47 10.92
C ALA A 10 3.51 2.78 9.51
N LEU A 11 4.05 3.98 9.28
CA LEU A 11 4.65 4.33 8.00
C LEU A 11 5.84 3.42 7.67
N LEU A 12 6.69 3.12 8.66
CA LEU A 12 7.83 2.21 8.47
C LEU A 12 7.37 0.81 8.03
N ILE A 13 6.37 0.24 8.71
CA ILE A 13 5.80 -1.06 8.36
C ILE A 13 5.26 -1.04 6.92
N PHE A 14 4.54 0.01 6.54
CA PHE A 14 4.02 0.16 5.19
C PHE A 14 5.13 0.14 4.14
N PHE A 15 6.17 0.97 4.30
CA PHE A 15 7.27 1.04 3.35
C PHE A 15 8.07 -0.27 3.28
N VAL A 16 8.28 -0.94 4.41
CA VAL A 16 8.97 -2.24 4.45
C VAL A 16 8.17 -3.30 3.69
N LEU A 17 6.87 -3.42 3.97
CA LEU A 17 6.00 -4.36 3.25
C LEU A 17 5.90 -4.02 1.76
N PHE A 18 5.76 -2.74 1.42
CA PHE A 18 5.69 -2.31 0.04
C PHE A 18 6.99 -2.59 -0.73
N ALA A 19 8.15 -2.39 -0.10
CA ALA A 19 9.45 -2.67 -0.71
C ALA A 19 9.69 -4.18 -0.91
N LEU A 20 9.21 -5.02 -0.01
CA LEU A 20 9.35 -6.48 -0.12
C LEU A 20 8.34 -7.10 -1.09
N ILE A 21 7.07 -6.70 -1.00
CA ILE A 21 5.97 -7.32 -1.73
C ILE A 21 5.72 -6.64 -3.07
N GLY A 22 5.92 -5.32 -3.17
CA GLY A 22 5.67 -4.55 -4.39
C GLY A 22 6.39 -5.10 -5.64
N PRO A 23 7.69 -5.40 -5.59
CA PRO A 23 8.40 -6.01 -6.72
C PRO A 23 7.86 -7.38 -7.10
N ILE A 24 7.49 -8.20 -6.12
CA ILE A 24 6.90 -9.53 -6.33
C ILE A 24 5.54 -9.38 -7.02
N GLU A 25 4.69 -8.47 -6.54
CA GLU A 25 3.38 -8.21 -7.12
C GLU A 25 3.48 -7.69 -8.55
N LEU A 26 4.36 -6.72 -8.81
CA LEU A 26 4.60 -6.20 -10.16
C LEU A 26 5.08 -7.29 -11.12
N TYR A 27 5.93 -8.21 -10.63
CA TYR A 27 6.37 -9.38 -11.40
C TYR A 27 5.17 -10.30 -11.73
N LEU A 28 4.38 -10.68 -10.72
CA LEU A 28 3.21 -11.54 -10.93
C LEU A 28 2.18 -10.90 -11.88
N MET A 29 1.99 -9.58 -11.77
CA MET A 29 1.15 -8.80 -12.68
C MET A 29 1.66 -8.86 -14.12
N TYR A 30 2.96 -8.68 -14.33
CA TYR A 30 3.56 -8.70 -15.67
C TYR A 30 3.44 -10.07 -16.35
N TYR A 31 3.59 -11.14 -15.59
CA TYR A 31 3.44 -12.51 -16.09
C TYR A 31 1.99 -13.01 -16.12
N GLY A 32 1.01 -12.18 -15.71
CA GLY A 32 -0.40 -12.56 -15.71
C GLY A 32 -0.74 -13.70 -14.74
N VAL A 33 0.07 -13.89 -13.69
CA VAL A 33 -0.21 -14.89 -12.65
C VAL A 33 -1.46 -14.46 -11.89
N ARG A 34 -2.36 -15.40 -11.57
CA ARG A 34 -3.62 -15.10 -10.87
C ARG A 34 -3.34 -14.27 -9.60
N PRO A 35 -4.10 -13.18 -9.35
CA PRO A 35 -5.34 -12.74 -10.01
C PRO A 35 -5.16 -11.94 -11.32
N TRP A 36 -3.94 -11.68 -11.77
CA TRP A 36 -3.60 -10.73 -12.84
C TRP A 36 -3.71 -11.25 -14.27
N ARG A 37 -4.48 -12.31 -14.52
CA ARG A 37 -4.61 -12.94 -15.85
C ARG A 37 -4.98 -11.97 -16.98
N PHE A 38 -5.73 -10.93 -16.67
CA PHE A 38 -6.14 -9.90 -17.63
C PHE A 38 -4.98 -8.99 -18.11
N MET A 39 -3.83 -9.04 -17.43
CA MET A 39 -2.60 -8.33 -17.79
C MET A 39 -1.65 -9.15 -18.67
N GLU A 40 -1.95 -10.42 -18.90
CA GLU A 40 -1.11 -11.31 -19.73
C GLU A 40 -0.94 -10.74 -21.14
N GLY A 41 0.31 -10.64 -21.60
CA GLY A 41 0.67 -10.09 -22.91
C GLY A 41 0.51 -8.57 -23.06
N LYS A 42 0.18 -7.84 -21.99
CA LYS A 42 0.13 -6.36 -22.02
C LYS A 42 1.53 -5.76 -21.96
N GLN A 43 1.67 -4.56 -22.53
CA GLN A 43 2.93 -3.80 -22.43
C GLN A 43 3.26 -3.49 -20.97
N PHE A 44 4.53 -3.63 -20.58
CA PHE A 44 5.00 -3.35 -19.22
C PHE A 44 4.60 -1.93 -18.74
N LYS A 45 4.59 -0.93 -19.63
CA LYS A 45 4.14 0.43 -19.31
C LYS A 45 2.69 0.48 -18.82
N LEU A 46 1.79 -0.34 -19.38
CA LEU A 46 0.41 -0.45 -18.91
C LEU A 46 0.36 -1.12 -17.53
N VAL A 47 1.06 -2.24 -17.38
CA VAL A 47 1.13 -3.00 -16.12
C VAL A 47 1.65 -2.11 -14.98
N ALA A 48 2.75 -1.40 -15.21
CA ALA A 48 3.32 -0.49 -14.23
C ALA A 48 2.37 0.66 -13.85
N LYS A 49 1.61 1.21 -14.80
CA LYS A 49 0.58 2.22 -14.50
C LYS A 49 -0.50 1.68 -13.58
N VAL A 50 -0.98 0.47 -13.83
CA VAL A 50 -2.04 -0.15 -13.01
C VAL A 50 -1.50 -0.52 -11.64
N PHE A 51 -0.29 -1.09 -11.56
CA PHE A 51 0.39 -1.34 -10.30
C PHE A 51 0.52 -0.06 -9.46
N LEU A 52 0.95 1.05 -10.08
CA LEU A 52 1.06 2.35 -9.38
C LEU A 52 -0.31 2.88 -8.94
N LEU A 53 -1.35 2.70 -9.76
CA LEU A 53 -2.72 3.10 -9.41
C LEU A 53 -3.24 2.32 -8.19
N GLU A 54 -3.06 1.01 -8.16
CA GLU A 54 -3.45 0.17 -7.02
C GLU A 54 -2.61 0.47 -5.79
N SER A 55 -1.30 0.65 -5.98
CA SER A 55 -0.39 1.06 -4.90
C SER A 55 -0.79 2.41 -4.29
N TYR A 56 -1.19 3.37 -5.11
CA TYR A 56 -1.71 4.66 -4.65
C TYR A 56 -2.99 4.49 -3.84
N ASN A 57 -3.91 3.64 -4.30
CA ASN A 57 -5.15 3.35 -3.61
C ASN A 57 -4.90 2.70 -2.23
N ILE A 58 -4.03 1.70 -2.18
CA ILE A 58 -3.62 1.02 -0.93
C ILE A 58 -2.95 2.00 0.02
N ALA A 59 -2.05 2.85 -0.47
CA ALA A 59 -1.41 3.90 0.33
C ALA A 59 -2.45 4.88 0.91
N GLY A 60 -3.44 5.29 0.10
CA GLY A 60 -4.54 6.14 0.53
C GLY A 60 -5.34 5.54 1.69
N TYR A 61 -5.76 4.28 1.56
CA TYR A 61 -6.49 3.58 2.64
C TYR A 61 -5.64 3.38 3.90
N TYR A 62 -4.35 3.08 3.73
CA TYR A 62 -3.45 2.93 4.86
C TYR A 62 -3.32 4.25 5.65
N VAL A 63 -3.07 5.34 4.94
CA VAL A 63 -2.98 6.69 5.53
C VAL A 63 -4.30 7.09 6.19
N LEU A 64 -5.44 6.82 5.54
CA LEU A 64 -6.77 7.06 6.11
C LEU A 64 -6.95 6.32 7.45
N GLY A 65 -6.56 5.04 7.51
CA GLY A 65 -6.61 4.24 8.75
C GLY A 65 -5.73 4.83 9.86
N VAL A 66 -4.52 5.28 9.51
CA VAL A 66 -3.63 5.98 10.45
C VAL A 66 -4.27 7.27 10.98
N PHE A 67 -4.87 8.09 10.10
CA PHE A 67 -5.55 9.31 10.51
C PHE A 67 -6.74 9.04 11.43
N LEU A 68 -7.58 8.06 11.08
CA LEU A 68 -8.73 7.67 11.92
C LEU A 68 -8.28 7.17 13.29
N SER A 69 -7.21 6.38 13.36
CA SER A 69 -6.62 5.92 14.62
C SER A 69 -6.12 7.09 15.47
N CYS A 70 -5.42 8.07 14.86
CA CYS A 70 -5.00 9.29 15.55
C CYS A 70 -6.19 10.07 16.12
N ILE A 71 -7.25 10.26 15.34
CA ILE A 71 -8.47 10.96 15.78
C ILE A 71 -9.12 10.22 16.96
N TYR A 72 -9.24 8.90 16.86
CA TYR A 72 -9.83 8.07 17.90
C TYR A 72 -9.05 8.18 19.22
N VAL A 73 -7.72 8.06 19.16
CA VAL A 73 -6.84 8.20 20.34
C VAL A 73 -6.98 9.60 20.96
N ILE A 74 -7.02 10.66 20.16
CA ILE A 74 -7.17 12.03 20.69
C ILE A 74 -8.53 12.23 21.36
N LYS A 75 -9.60 11.66 20.80
CA LYS A 75 -10.98 11.88 21.27
C LYS A 75 -11.33 11.05 22.51
N PHE A 76 -10.80 9.85 22.65
CA PHE A 76 -11.13 8.90 23.73
C PHE A 76 -10.04 8.72 24.81
N SER A 77 -8.87 9.35 24.65
CA SER A 77 -7.81 9.37 25.67
C SER A 77 -7.89 10.60 26.61
N ARG A 78 -9.00 11.35 26.56
CA ARG A 78 -9.42 12.36 27.55
C ARG A 78 -10.57 11.81 28.36
#